data_AF-A0A6A4IXQ5-F1
#
_entry.id   AF-A0A6A4IXQ5-F1
#
_cell.length_a   1.000
_cell.length_b   1.000
_cell.length_c   1.000
_cell.angle_alpha   90.00
_cell.angle_beta   90.00
_cell.angle_gamma   90.00
#
_symmetry.space_group_name_H-M   'P 1'
#
loop_
_entity.id
_entity.type
_entity.pdbx_description
1 polymer ?
#
loop_
_entity_poly.entity_id
_entity_poly.type
_entity_poly.pdbx_seq_one_letter_code
_entity_poly.pdbx_strand_id
1 'polypeptide(L)'
;MSIYTSQFLNTKFGFSLLDIYYEIVRTRRYGTSSSATNIPKVPVTTMKYLIVLLFGAVCIHENNALFGIKCPRKSLKAKYSLAPWAGYYDIPKTSDDDLMADYVQIDEETAKLDVPGTMWCRPEDPRVCLIMDTKGQNVGMQISFLDQDTEGVVGYDYSAVNTYTRTNIFNVSANSMRVYFTNPKNLTSEGRAASDETVDGVWTTLKGELVELPKTDPKVTRSGNFYRQSCFPQMGQHYFYDMYDNMTDCSQHVPFFGIYHNGENVGFGIANYGKASTAENGRDWYETVPLLGVKMIMPHRPQCVDDLVTKNGLYSLHVYFVEFPYLIGCLFQ
;
A
#
# COMPACT_ATOMS: atom_id res chain seq x y z
N MET A 1 -38.95 26.88 -39.06
CA MET A 1 -40.01 26.13 -38.33
C MET A 1 -39.30 25.43 -37.17
N SER A 2 -39.58 25.87 -35.92
CA SER A 2 -39.02 25.49 -34.59
C SER A 2 -37.49 25.39 -34.44
N ILE A 3 -36.73 26.17 -33.64
CA ILE A 3 -36.82 26.80 -32.28
C ILE A 3 -36.53 25.83 -31.11
N TYR A 4 -35.31 26.00 -30.55
CA TYR A 4 -34.80 25.81 -29.16
C TYR A 4 -34.62 24.36 -28.63
N THR A 5 -33.59 23.97 -27.85
CA THR A 5 -32.70 24.74 -26.95
C THR A 5 -31.35 24.00 -26.74
N SER A 6 -30.26 24.78 -26.67
CA SER A 6 -28.93 24.42 -26.16
C SER A 6 -28.75 24.85 -24.70
N GLN A 7 -27.76 24.27 -24.00
CA GLN A 7 -26.92 24.84 -22.92
C GLN A 7 -26.98 24.17 -21.53
N PHE A 8 -25.83 24.32 -20.85
CA PHE A 8 -25.38 23.92 -19.50
C PHE A 8 -24.66 22.54 -19.49
N LEU A 9 -23.35 22.42 -19.22
CA LEU A 9 -22.38 23.29 -18.55
C LEU A 9 -20.97 23.09 -19.13
N ASN A 10 -20.30 24.21 -19.37
CA ASN A 10 -18.87 24.32 -19.55
C ASN A 10 -18.32 25.12 -18.35
N THR A 11 -17.03 24.93 -18.04
CA THR A 11 -16.23 25.54 -16.95
C THR A 11 -16.40 24.86 -15.56
N LYS A 12 -15.37 24.51 -14.77
CA LYS A 12 -13.98 24.98 -14.64
C LYS A 12 -13.02 23.82 -14.27
N PHE A 13 -11.74 24.00 -14.61
CA PHE A 13 -10.56 23.15 -14.38
C PHE A 13 -10.35 21.99 -15.36
N GLY A 14 -10.08 22.34 -16.62
CA GLY A 14 -9.36 21.46 -17.53
C GLY A 14 -7.85 21.56 -17.25
N PHE A 15 -7.32 20.56 -16.55
CA PHE A 15 -5.92 20.17 -16.71
C PHE A 15 -5.93 18.72 -17.16
N SER A 16 -5.42 18.47 -18.36
CA SER A 16 -5.11 17.11 -18.77
C SER A 16 -3.85 16.66 -18.02
N LEU A 17 -3.69 15.37 -17.77
CA LEU A 17 -2.46 14.79 -17.21
C LEU A 17 -1.20 15.12 -18.05
N LEU A 18 -1.37 15.50 -19.33
CA LEU A 18 -0.29 15.99 -20.18
C LEU A 18 0.24 17.38 -19.74
N ASP A 19 -0.61 18.24 -19.19
CA ASP A 19 -0.25 19.61 -18.84
C ASP A 19 0.64 19.68 -17.58
N ILE A 20 0.43 18.76 -16.65
CA ILE A 20 1.28 18.60 -15.45
C ILE A 20 2.66 18.06 -15.82
N TYR A 21 2.73 17.14 -16.80
CA TYR A 21 4.00 16.60 -17.27
C TYR A 21 4.84 17.65 -18.02
N TYR A 22 4.19 18.56 -18.76
CA TYR A 22 4.89 19.59 -19.53
C TYR A 22 5.56 20.66 -18.64
N GLU A 23 4.96 21.07 -17.52
CA GLU A 23 5.57 22.07 -16.62
C GLU A 23 6.72 21.52 -15.76
N ILE A 24 6.71 20.22 -15.44
CA ILE A 24 7.83 19.56 -14.74
C ILE A 24 9.06 19.44 -15.65
N VAL A 25 8.87 19.28 -16.96
CA VAL A 25 9.97 19.23 -17.94
C VAL A 25 10.51 20.63 -18.26
N ARG A 26 9.65 21.65 -18.23
CA ARG A 26 10.01 23.05 -18.57
C ARG A 26 10.93 23.69 -17.53
N THR A 27 10.77 23.35 -16.26
CA THR A 27 11.56 23.91 -15.15
C THR A 27 13.00 23.39 -15.06
N ARG A 28 13.41 22.40 -15.88
CA ARG A 28 14.79 21.89 -15.93
C ARG A 28 15.67 22.41 -17.08
N ARG A 29 15.18 23.31 -17.95
CA ARG A 29 15.96 23.83 -19.09
C ARG A 29 16.21 25.34 -19.01
N TYR A 30 16.99 25.76 -18.03
CA TYR A 30 17.82 26.97 -18.15
C TYR A 30 19.24 26.65 -17.70
N GLY A 31 20.12 26.44 -18.69
CA GLY A 31 21.52 26.05 -18.52
C GLY A 31 22.19 25.87 -19.89
N THR A 32 22.47 27.00 -20.54
CA THR A 32 23.47 27.30 -21.59
C THR A 32 24.13 26.19 -22.43
N SER A 33 23.96 26.30 -23.77
CA SER A 33 24.90 26.14 -24.94
C SER A 33 26.01 25.07 -24.88
N SER A 34 26.39 24.29 -25.91
CA SER A 34 26.27 24.39 -27.38
C SER A 34 26.70 23.07 -28.05
N SER A 35 26.26 22.89 -29.31
CA SER A 35 26.90 22.13 -30.40
C SER A 35 26.78 20.59 -30.51
N ALA A 36 26.68 20.19 -31.79
CA ALA A 36 26.89 18.89 -32.40
C ALA A 36 25.76 17.84 -32.35
N THR A 37 25.11 17.73 -33.50
CA THR A 37 24.31 16.61 -34.03
C THR A 37 24.77 15.23 -33.58
N ASN A 38 23.90 14.53 -32.85
CA ASN A 38 23.85 13.07 -32.81
C ASN A 38 22.38 12.68 -32.61
N ILE A 39 21.78 12.01 -33.59
CA ILE A 39 20.46 11.40 -33.47
C ILE A 39 20.62 10.22 -32.50
N PRO A 40 20.03 10.24 -31.29
CA PRO A 40 20.14 9.10 -30.39
C PRO A 40 19.25 8.00 -30.95
N LYS A 41 19.86 6.85 -31.25
CA LYS A 41 19.11 5.59 -31.41
C LYS A 41 18.37 5.33 -30.10
N VAL A 42 17.04 5.41 -30.15
CA VAL A 42 16.19 5.06 -29.01
C VAL A 42 16.45 3.58 -28.69
N PRO A 43 16.89 3.25 -27.47
CA PRO A 43 17.10 1.87 -27.09
C PRO A 43 15.76 1.12 -27.10
N VAL A 44 15.78 -0.12 -27.59
CA VAL A 44 14.61 -1.00 -27.79
C VAL A 44 13.78 -1.22 -26.50
N THR A 45 14.33 -0.86 -25.33
CA THR A 45 13.65 -0.86 -24.03
C THR A 45 12.57 0.21 -23.88
N THR A 46 12.65 1.34 -24.57
CA THR A 46 11.65 2.43 -24.46
C THR A 46 10.34 2.10 -25.19
N MET A 47 10.37 1.19 -26.16
CA MET A 47 9.22 0.82 -27.00
C MET A 47 8.25 -0.17 -26.32
N LYS A 48 8.68 -0.83 -25.23
CA LYS A 48 7.79 -1.64 -24.38
C LYS A 48 6.80 -0.79 -23.56
N TYR A 49 7.18 0.44 -23.20
CA TYR A 49 6.33 1.31 -22.37
C TYR A 49 5.25 2.06 -23.15
N LEU A 50 5.45 2.28 -24.46
CA LEU A 50 4.49 3.02 -25.29
C LEU A 50 3.27 2.16 -25.70
N ILE A 51 3.44 0.84 -25.80
CA ILE A 51 2.35 -0.09 -26.14
C ILE A 51 1.41 -0.35 -24.95
N VAL A 52 1.92 -0.20 -23.71
CA VAL A 52 1.13 -0.34 -22.47
C VAL A 52 0.17 0.84 -22.25
N LEU A 53 0.40 2.00 -22.88
CA LEU A 53 -0.46 3.19 -22.73
C LEU A 53 -1.64 3.26 -23.72
N LEU A 54 -1.63 2.49 -24.81
CA LEU A 54 -2.66 2.55 -25.87
C LEU A 54 -3.50 1.29 -26.01
N PHE A 55 -3.06 0.18 -25.45
CA PHE A 55 -3.88 -1.00 -25.24
C PHE A 55 -3.76 -1.37 -23.77
N GLY A 56 -4.83 -1.19 -23.01
CA GLY A 56 -5.00 -1.87 -21.73
C GLY A 56 -4.98 -3.38 -21.99
N ALA A 57 -3.78 -3.95 -22.06
CA ALA A 57 -3.56 -5.38 -22.12
C ALA A 57 -3.91 -5.91 -20.72
N VAL A 58 -5.08 -6.54 -20.56
CA VAL A 58 -5.27 -7.98 -20.81
C VAL A 58 -4.16 -8.73 -20.10
N CYS A 59 -4.51 -9.47 -19.05
CA CYS A 59 -3.63 -10.46 -18.44
C CYS A 59 -2.91 -11.27 -19.53
N ILE A 60 -1.65 -10.95 -19.83
CA ILE A 60 -0.83 -11.74 -20.75
C ILE A 60 -0.07 -12.78 -19.93
N HIS A 61 -0.85 -13.65 -19.30
CA HIS A 61 -0.80 -15.06 -19.63
C HIS A 61 -2.26 -15.55 -19.57
N GLU A 62 -2.81 -15.76 -20.77
CA GLU A 62 -4.17 -16.23 -21.07
C GLU A 62 -5.30 -15.24 -20.74
N ASN A 63 -5.95 -14.70 -21.78
CA ASN A 63 -7.34 -14.18 -21.95
C ASN A 63 -8.33 -14.02 -20.77
N ASN A 64 -7.89 -13.75 -19.54
CA ASN A 64 -8.68 -14.09 -18.35
C ASN A 64 -9.15 -12.88 -17.52
N ALA A 65 -8.69 -11.66 -17.84
CA ALA A 65 -9.02 -10.46 -17.08
C ALA A 65 -10.45 -9.92 -17.32
N LEU A 66 -11.08 -10.28 -18.45
CA LEU A 66 -12.43 -9.83 -18.81
C LEU A 66 -13.54 -10.72 -18.23
N PHE A 67 -13.20 -11.88 -17.65
CA PHE A 67 -14.14 -12.94 -17.28
C PHE A 67 -14.02 -13.37 -15.81
N GLY A 68 -13.92 -12.43 -14.86
CA GLY A 68 -14.08 -12.75 -13.44
C GLY A 68 -13.13 -13.82 -12.88
N ILE A 69 -11.95 -14.00 -13.48
CA ILE A 69 -10.97 -15.00 -13.02
C ILE A 69 -10.20 -14.44 -11.83
N LYS A 70 -10.20 -15.25 -10.77
CA LYS A 70 -9.51 -15.01 -9.50
C LYS A 70 -8.03 -14.68 -9.74
N CYS A 71 -7.55 -13.55 -9.22
CA CYS A 71 -6.12 -13.22 -9.25
C CYS A 71 -5.37 -14.10 -8.22
N PRO A 72 -4.38 -14.91 -8.63
CA PRO A 72 -3.63 -15.73 -7.67
C PRO A 72 -2.87 -14.86 -6.66
N ARG A 73 -3.00 -15.17 -5.37
CA ARG A 73 -2.30 -14.47 -4.26
C ARG A 73 -0.90 -15.06 -4.02
N LYS A 74 -0.09 -15.11 -5.08
CA LYS A 74 1.25 -15.74 -5.12
C LYS A 74 2.42 -14.75 -5.17
N SER A 75 2.11 -13.46 -5.08
CA SER A 75 3.09 -12.37 -5.10
C SER A 75 3.04 -11.59 -3.79
N LEU A 76 4.10 -10.87 -3.48
CA LEU A 76 4.14 -9.89 -2.40
C LEU A 76 4.89 -8.66 -2.90
N LYS A 77 4.18 -7.53 -3.02
CA LYS A 77 4.75 -6.25 -3.43
C LYS A 77 4.34 -5.16 -2.47
N ALA A 78 5.22 -4.19 -2.22
CA ALA A 78 4.97 -3.10 -1.29
C ALA A 78 5.17 -1.74 -1.96
N LYS A 79 4.50 -0.72 -1.40
CA LYS A 79 4.46 0.67 -1.86
C LYS A 79 3.71 0.86 -3.17
N TYR A 80 2.64 1.64 -3.13
CA TYR A 80 2.04 2.20 -4.32
C TYR A 80 2.90 3.32 -4.91
N SER A 81 2.94 3.42 -6.24
CA SER A 81 3.45 4.60 -6.94
C SER A 81 2.76 4.77 -8.28
N LEU A 82 2.47 6.02 -8.65
CA LEU A 82 2.02 6.37 -10.00
C LEU A 82 3.06 6.05 -11.07
N ALA A 83 4.34 6.07 -10.68
CA ALA A 83 5.45 5.67 -11.52
C ALA A 83 5.90 4.26 -11.09
N PRO A 84 5.61 3.19 -11.86
CA PRO A 84 5.85 1.82 -11.40
C PRO A 84 7.31 1.51 -11.03
N TRP A 85 8.28 2.22 -11.61
CA TRP A 85 9.70 2.08 -11.28
C TRP A 85 10.09 2.68 -9.92
N ALA A 86 9.22 3.49 -9.31
CA ALA A 86 9.44 4.17 -8.04
C ALA A 86 8.63 3.52 -6.88
N GLY A 87 8.08 2.33 -7.08
CA GLY A 87 7.28 1.60 -6.09
C GLY A 87 7.11 0.14 -6.48
N TYR A 88 6.10 -0.51 -5.93
CA TYR A 88 5.75 -1.93 -6.12
C TYR A 88 6.92 -2.88 -5.92
N TYR A 89 7.71 -2.59 -4.88
CA TYR A 89 8.90 -3.32 -4.59
C TYR A 89 8.58 -4.76 -4.22
N ASP A 90 9.31 -5.70 -4.81
CA ASP A 90 9.22 -7.10 -4.43
C ASP A 90 9.64 -7.31 -2.97
N ILE A 91 8.87 -8.20 -2.34
CA ILE A 91 9.08 -8.67 -0.97
C ILE A 91 9.35 -10.18 -1.02
N PRO A 92 10.41 -10.66 -0.35
CA PRO A 92 10.70 -12.08 -0.26
C PRO A 92 9.48 -12.90 0.19
N LYS A 93 9.19 -13.97 -0.55
CA LYS A 93 8.10 -14.90 -0.22
C LYS A 93 8.58 -16.08 0.61
N THR A 94 9.86 -16.40 0.52
CA THR A 94 10.53 -17.47 1.26
C THR A 94 11.92 -17.02 1.72
N SER A 95 12.52 -17.75 2.66
CA SER A 95 13.91 -17.56 3.10
C SER A 95 14.95 -17.85 2.01
N ASP A 96 14.56 -18.64 1.00
CA ASP A 96 15.41 -19.04 -0.13
C ASP A 96 15.31 -18.08 -1.32
N ASP A 97 14.49 -17.03 -1.22
CA ASP A 97 14.39 -15.99 -2.23
C ASP A 97 15.69 -15.18 -2.28
N ASP A 98 16.25 -14.93 -3.47
CA ASP A 98 17.49 -14.17 -3.64
C ASP A 98 17.43 -12.77 -2.99
N LEU A 99 16.22 -12.19 -2.89
CA LEU A 99 15.98 -10.92 -2.22
C LEU A 99 16.29 -10.96 -0.71
N MET A 100 16.36 -12.15 -0.09
CA MET A 100 16.74 -12.30 1.32
C MET A 100 18.19 -11.91 1.60
N ALA A 101 19.05 -11.82 0.58
CA ALA A 101 20.41 -11.30 0.73
C ALA A 101 20.45 -9.85 1.27
N ASP A 102 19.36 -9.09 1.10
CA ASP A 102 19.21 -7.73 1.61
C ASP A 102 18.71 -7.67 3.06
N TYR A 103 18.44 -8.80 3.70
CA TYR A 103 17.82 -8.89 5.02
C TYR A 103 18.75 -9.56 6.03
N VAL A 104 18.64 -9.13 7.28
CA VAL A 104 19.30 -9.74 8.43
C VAL A 104 18.26 -10.24 9.41
N GLN A 105 18.52 -11.40 10.00
CA GLN A 105 17.67 -11.94 11.05
C GLN A 105 17.82 -11.11 12.32
N ILE A 106 16.69 -10.79 12.95
CA ILE A 106 16.62 -10.16 14.26
C ILE A 106 16.61 -11.25 15.33
N ASP A 107 17.36 -11.05 16.40
CA ASP A 107 17.38 -11.97 17.53
C ASP A 107 16.00 -12.07 18.19
N GLU A 108 15.72 -13.23 18.81
CA GLU A 108 14.41 -13.54 19.37
C GLU A 108 14.00 -12.58 20.50
N GLU A 109 14.96 -12.18 21.35
CA GLU A 109 14.73 -11.27 22.47
C GLU A 109 14.30 -9.88 22.01
N THR A 110 14.82 -9.42 20.87
CA THR A 110 14.46 -8.15 20.23
C THR A 110 13.18 -8.29 19.41
N ALA A 111 13.03 -9.37 18.65
CA ALA A 111 11.89 -9.60 17.77
C ALA A 111 10.58 -9.79 18.54
N LYS A 112 10.61 -10.49 19.68
CA LYS A 112 9.46 -10.75 20.57
C LYS A 112 8.22 -11.17 19.79
N LEU A 113 8.36 -12.18 18.93
CA LEU A 113 7.23 -12.70 18.16
C LEU A 113 6.34 -13.55 19.08
N ASP A 114 5.02 -13.35 19.01
CA ASP A 114 4.04 -14.17 19.74
C ASP A 114 3.65 -15.45 18.97
N VAL A 115 4.36 -15.73 17.87
CA VAL A 115 4.14 -16.86 16.97
C VAL A 115 5.47 -17.58 16.70
N PRO A 116 5.47 -18.89 16.43
CA PRO A 116 6.67 -19.60 16.00
C PRO A 116 7.20 -19.01 14.68
N GLY A 117 8.44 -18.52 14.68
CA GLY A 117 9.07 -17.95 13.50
C GLY A 117 10.27 -17.08 13.81
N THR A 118 10.78 -16.43 12.77
CA THR A 118 11.93 -15.52 12.83
C THR A 118 11.59 -14.21 12.15
N MET A 119 12.11 -13.10 12.69
CA MET A 119 11.93 -11.78 12.10
C MET A 119 13.16 -11.39 11.28
N TRP A 120 12.94 -10.81 10.11
CA TRP A 120 14.00 -10.40 9.19
C TRP A 120 13.77 -8.97 8.73
N CYS A 121 14.74 -8.08 8.91
CA CYS A 121 14.65 -6.68 8.49
C CYS A 121 15.81 -6.34 7.56
N ARG A 122 15.66 -5.32 6.72
CA ARG A 122 16.84 -4.76 6.04
C ARG A 122 17.74 -4.10 7.08
N PRO A 123 19.08 -4.19 6.96
CA PRO A 123 20.00 -3.55 7.91
C PRO A 123 19.63 -2.09 8.17
N GLU A 124 19.57 -1.72 9.45
CA GLU A 124 19.30 -0.34 9.91
C GLU A 124 17.94 0.26 9.48
N ASP A 125 17.03 -0.56 8.93
CA ASP A 125 15.71 -0.11 8.46
C ASP A 125 14.58 -1.02 8.99
N PRO A 126 14.00 -0.71 10.16
CA PRO A 126 12.97 -1.55 10.79
C PRO A 126 11.55 -1.23 10.32
N ARG A 127 11.37 -0.37 9.31
CA ARG A 127 10.05 0.07 8.81
C ARG A 127 9.23 -1.08 8.25
N VAL A 128 9.89 -2.02 7.57
CA VAL A 128 9.27 -3.22 7.02
C VAL A 128 10.17 -4.41 7.33
N CYS A 129 9.68 -5.28 8.21
CA CYS A 129 10.34 -6.54 8.54
C CYS A 129 9.42 -7.71 8.18
N LEU A 130 10.00 -8.82 7.77
CA LEU A 130 9.31 -10.05 7.37
C LEU A 130 9.27 -11.00 8.56
N ILE A 131 8.22 -11.82 8.61
CA ILE A 131 8.06 -12.88 9.60
C ILE A 131 8.06 -14.19 8.81
N MET A 132 9.11 -14.99 8.99
CA MET A 132 9.29 -16.28 8.34
C MET A 132 8.97 -17.40 9.34
N ASP A 133 8.24 -18.41 8.90
CA ASP A 133 8.04 -19.61 9.71
C ASP A 133 9.26 -20.54 9.67
N THR A 134 9.18 -21.66 10.38
CA THR A 134 10.27 -22.64 10.48
C THR A 134 10.55 -23.41 9.17
N LYS A 135 9.66 -23.31 8.18
CA LYS A 135 9.85 -23.84 6.81
C LYS A 135 10.39 -22.76 5.86
N GLY A 136 10.72 -21.58 6.37
CA GLY A 136 11.18 -20.46 5.57
C GLY A 136 10.09 -19.85 4.69
N GLN A 137 8.81 -20.01 5.02
CA GLN A 137 7.72 -19.34 4.31
C GLN A 137 7.41 -17.99 4.95
N ASN A 138 7.19 -16.95 4.14
CA ASN A 138 6.73 -15.67 4.66
C ASN A 138 5.28 -15.80 5.15
N VAL A 139 5.10 -15.67 6.47
CA VAL A 139 3.81 -15.78 7.15
C VAL A 139 3.28 -14.45 7.64
N GLY A 140 4.01 -13.36 7.41
CA GLY A 140 3.56 -12.03 7.79
C GLY A 140 4.67 -10.98 7.69
N MET A 141 4.32 -9.78 8.12
CA MET A 141 5.25 -8.68 8.19
C MET A 141 4.94 -7.78 9.38
N GLN A 142 5.97 -7.10 9.84
CA GLN A 142 5.87 -6.00 10.79
C GLN A 142 6.09 -4.69 10.04
N ILE A 143 5.17 -3.74 10.22
CA ILE A 143 5.28 -2.39 9.68
C ILE A 143 5.42 -1.41 10.84
N SER A 144 6.47 -0.59 10.83
CA SER A 144 6.90 0.21 11.99
C SER A 144 6.86 1.71 11.71
N PHE A 145 6.04 2.42 12.48
CA PHE A 145 5.97 3.88 12.51
C PHE A 145 7.01 4.38 13.51
N LEU A 146 8.15 4.86 13.00
CA LEU A 146 9.28 5.25 13.84
C LEU A 146 8.91 6.45 14.71
N ASP A 147 9.55 6.58 15.87
CA ASP A 147 9.32 7.75 16.72
C ASP A 147 9.62 9.05 16.01
N GLN A 148 10.72 9.12 15.26
CA GLN A 148 11.06 10.30 14.48
C GLN A 148 10.01 10.66 13.42
N ASP A 149 9.24 9.67 12.93
CA ASP A 149 8.18 9.90 11.93
C ASP A 149 6.88 10.38 12.56
N THR A 150 6.70 10.07 13.84
CA THR A 150 5.49 10.34 14.62
C THR A 150 5.71 11.40 15.70
N GLU A 151 6.92 11.93 15.81
CA GLU A 151 7.30 12.97 16.75
C GLU A 151 6.48 14.24 16.48
N GLY A 152 5.82 14.74 17.54
CA GLY A 152 5.01 15.95 17.44
C GLY A 152 3.67 15.77 16.73
N VAL A 153 3.23 14.54 16.44
CA VAL A 153 1.85 14.27 16.01
C VAL A 153 0.90 14.74 17.11
N VAL A 154 -0.09 15.57 16.76
CA VAL A 154 -1.05 16.13 17.71
C VAL A 154 -2.46 15.68 17.38
N GLY A 155 -3.21 15.28 18.40
CA GLY A 155 -4.61 14.86 18.30
C GLY A 155 -4.80 13.40 17.90
N TYR A 156 -3.71 12.64 17.78
CA TYR A 156 -3.70 11.20 17.56
C TYR A 156 -2.69 10.56 18.52
N ASP A 157 -3.09 9.50 19.22
CA ASP A 157 -2.25 8.82 20.20
C ASP A 157 -2.01 7.36 19.79
N TYR A 158 -0.82 7.09 19.25
CA TYR A 158 -0.39 5.75 18.88
C TYR A 158 -0.46 4.76 20.06
N SER A 159 -0.18 5.21 21.28
CA SER A 159 -0.18 4.33 22.45
C SER A 159 -1.58 3.96 22.92
N ALA A 160 -2.58 4.84 22.70
CA ALA A 160 -3.95 4.62 23.13
C ALA A 160 -4.79 3.77 22.17
N VAL A 161 -4.36 3.60 20.92
CA VAL A 161 -5.12 2.90 19.86
C VAL A 161 -5.16 1.36 20.07
N ASN A 162 -4.36 0.82 21.00
CA ASN A 162 -4.27 -0.63 21.32
C ASN A 162 -4.12 -1.53 20.08
N THR A 163 -3.43 -1.03 19.05
CA THR A 163 -3.18 -1.73 17.78
C THR A 163 -1.70 -1.96 17.55
N TYR A 164 -0.87 -1.07 18.10
CA TYR A 164 0.57 -1.09 17.91
C TYR A 164 1.26 -1.74 19.10
N THR A 165 2.30 -2.50 18.80
CA THR A 165 3.26 -3.00 19.78
C THR A 165 4.50 -2.13 19.74
N ARG A 166 5.05 -1.79 20.91
CA ARG A 166 6.27 -1.03 21.00
C ARG A 166 7.48 -1.90 20.65
N THR A 167 8.31 -1.45 19.71
CA THR A 167 9.50 -2.18 19.26
C THR A 167 10.73 -1.29 19.34
N ASN A 168 11.90 -1.93 19.41
CA ASN A 168 13.20 -1.27 19.33
C ASN A 168 14.17 -2.17 18.56
N ILE A 169 14.27 -1.98 17.25
CA ILE A 169 15.07 -2.80 16.33
C ILE A 169 16.19 -1.91 15.79
N PHE A 170 17.43 -2.39 15.80
CA PHE A 170 18.62 -1.58 15.46
C PHE A 170 18.75 -0.29 16.29
N ASN A 171 18.32 -0.32 17.55
CA ASN A 171 18.23 0.86 18.43
C ASN A 171 17.30 1.98 17.89
N VAL A 172 16.41 1.65 16.96
CA VAL A 172 15.38 2.55 16.47
C VAL A 172 14.05 2.12 17.06
N SER A 173 13.48 2.99 17.88
CA SER A 173 12.23 2.71 18.58
C SER A 173 11.02 3.12 17.73
N ALA A 174 9.98 2.29 17.73
CA ALA A 174 8.82 2.46 16.85
C ALA A 174 7.52 1.87 17.42
N ASN A 175 6.40 2.40 16.93
CA ASN A 175 5.09 1.78 17.08
C ASN A 175 4.89 0.84 15.89
N SER A 176 4.76 -0.45 16.13
CA SER A 176 4.72 -1.46 15.05
C SER A 176 3.41 -2.21 15.01
N MET A 177 2.89 -2.43 13.81
CA MET A 177 1.75 -3.29 13.53
C MET A 177 2.26 -4.58 12.88
N ARG A 178 1.73 -5.72 13.31
CA ARG A 178 2.00 -7.02 12.68
C ARG A 178 0.79 -7.45 11.85
N VAL A 179 1.05 -7.86 10.62
CA VAL A 179 0.05 -8.36 9.67
C VAL A 179 0.48 -9.74 9.22
N TYR A 180 -0.37 -10.74 9.41
CA TYR A 180 -0.09 -12.14 9.11
C TYR A 180 -0.80 -12.57 7.83
N PHE A 181 -0.11 -13.37 7.02
CA PHE A 181 -0.59 -13.93 5.74
C PHE A 181 -1.18 -15.33 5.87
N THR A 182 -1.14 -15.87 7.07
CA THR A 182 -1.83 -17.09 7.50
C THR A 182 -2.38 -16.88 8.91
N ASN A 183 -3.34 -17.68 9.34
CA ASN A 183 -3.95 -17.48 10.65
C ASN A 183 -2.90 -17.74 11.74
N PRO A 184 -2.50 -16.72 12.55
CA PRO A 184 -1.43 -16.89 13.52
C PRO A 184 -1.76 -17.89 14.63
N LYS A 185 -3.05 -18.17 14.89
CA LYS A 185 -3.47 -19.20 15.85
C LYS A 185 -3.21 -20.63 15.38
N ASN A 186 -3.00 -20.82 14.07
CA ASN A 186 -2.74 -22.12 13.46
C ASN A 186 -1.26 -22.32 13.14
N LEU A 187 -0.40 -21.32 13.41
CA LEU A 187 1.05 -21.46 13.24
C LEU A 187 1.61 -22.38 14.34
N THR A 188 2.43 -23.34 13.92
CA THR A 188 3.06 -24.32 14.81
C THR A 188 4.58 -24.28 14.65
N SER A 189 5.31 -24.99 15.52
CA SER A 189 6.75 -25.17 15.36
C SER A 189 7.14 -25.90 14.06
N GLU A 190 6.21 -26.60 13.42
CA GLU A 190 6.39 -27.22 12.10
C GLU A 190 6.13 -26.23 10.95
N GLY A 191 5.79 -24.98 11.26
CA GLY A 191 5.47 -23.93 10.29
C GLY A 191 3.99 -23.93 9.88
N ARG A 192 3.66 -23.14 8.86
CA ARG A 192 2.31 -23.06 8.31
C ARG A 192 1.90 -24.36 7.60
N ALA A 193 0.59 -24.53 7.44
CA ALA A 193 0.04 -25.55 6.56
C ALA A 193 0.41 -25.27 5.10
N ALA A 194 0.62 -26.33 4.31
CA ALA A 194 0.91 -26.20 2.89
C ALA A 194 -0.23 -25.49 2.16
N SER A 195 0.13 -24.57 1.27
CA SER A 195 -0.81 -23.77 0.48
C SER A 195 -0.22 -23.45 -0.88
N ASP A 196 -1.08 -23.39 -1.90
CA ASP A 196 -0.71 -22.94 -3.23
C ASP A 196 -0.61 -21.40 -3.33
N GLU A 197 -1.04 -20.68 -2.29
CA GLU A 197 -1.00 -19.23 -2.18
C GLU A 197 0.07 -18.78 -1.16
N THR A 198 0.78 -17.70 -1.49
CA THR A 198 1.67 -17.04 -0.54
C THR A 198 0.86 -16.44 0.61
N VAL A 199 -0.35 -15.96 0.33
CA VAL A 199 -1.24 -15.34 1.31
C VAL A 199 -2.55 -16.11 1.40
N ASP A 200 -2.76 -16.86 2.48
CA ASP A 200 -4.00 -17.61 2.75
C ASP A 200 -5.16 -16.67 3.12
N GLY A 201 -4.82 -15.52 3.72
CA GLY A 201 -5.71 -14.49 4.22
C GLY A 201 -4.90 -13.41 4.91
N VAL A 202 -5.56 -12.41 5.48
CA VAL A 202 -4.87 -11.31 6.17
C VAL A 202 -5.43 -11.19 7.57
N TRP A 203 -4.58 -11.37 8.57
CA TRP A 203 -4.92 -11.21 9.97
C TRP A 203 -4.07 -10.13 10.62
N THR A 204 -4.65 -9.29 11.45
CA THR A 204 -3.91 -8.32 12.25
C THR A 204 -4.65 -8.01 13.54
N THR A 205 -3.94 -7.53 14.55
CA THR A 205 -4.56 -7.13 15.83
C THR A 205 -4.99 -5.68 15.73
N LEU A 206 -6.30 -5.42 15.76
CA LEU A 206 -6.87 -4.08 15.73
C LEU A 206 -7.61 -3.85 17.04
N LYS A 207 -7.26 -2.79 17.78
CA LYS A 207 -7.83 -2.46 19.10
C LYS A 207 -7.79 -3.63 20.10
N GLY A 208 -6.76 -4.46 20.05
CA GLY A 208 -6.56 -5.62 20.93
C GLY A 208 -7.23 -6.91 20.47
N GLU A 209 -7.96 -6.89 19.35
CA GLU A 209 -8.64 -8.06 18.81
C GLU A 209 -7.96 -8.55 17.52
N LEU A 210 -7.73 -9.85 17.41
CA LEU A 210 -7.27 -10.45 16.15
C LEU A 210 -8.41 -10.46 15.13
N VAL A 211 -8.26 -9.67 14.07
CA VAL A 211 -9.24 -9.48 13.00
C VAL A 211 -8.73 -10.11 11.71
N GLU A 212 -9.62 -10.79 10.97
CA GLU A 212 -9.39 -11.25 9.59
C GLU A 212 -10.03 -10.27 8.61
N LEU A 213 -9.31 -9.88 7.55
CA LEU A 213 -9.94 -9.21 6.41
C LEU A 213 -10.78 -10.21 5.62
N PRO A 214 -12.00 -9.84 5.19
CA PRO A 214 -12.78 -10.66 4.28
C PRO A 214 -11.95 -11.04 3.05
N LYS A 215 -11.89 -12.32 2.70
CA LYS A 215 -11.12 -12.80 1.53
C LYS A 215 -11.74 -12.37 0.21
N THR A 216 -13.06 -12.23 0.16
CA THR A 216 -13.82 -11.77 -1.01
C THR A 216 -14.31 -10.35 -0.79
N ASP A 217 -14.40 -9.57 -1.87
CA ASP A 217 -14.97 -8.23 -1.84
C ASP A 217 -16.41 -8.30 -1.31
N PRO A 218 -16.71 -7.66 -0.18
CA PRO A 218 -18.05 -7.71 0.39
C PRO A 218 -19.13 -7.07 -0.50
N LYS A 219 -18.76 -6.15 -1.40
CA LYS A 219 -19.66 -5.36 -2.26
C LYS A 219 -20.81 -4.68 -1.50
N VAL A 220 -20.57 -4.32 -0.24
CA VAL A 220 -21.51 -3.63 0.65
C VAL A 220 -20.85 -2.40 1.25
N THR A 221 -21.63 -1.45 1.76
CA THR A 221 -21.09 -0.23 2.38
C THR A 221 -20.29 -0.52 3.65
N ARG A 222 -20.60 -1.62 4.35
CA ARG A 222 -19.93 -2.05 5.58
C ARG A 222 -19.91 -3.58 5.66
N SER A 223 -18.75 -4.14 5.99
CA SER A 223 -18.56 -5.57 6.28
C SER A 223 -17.84 -5.73 7.62
N GLY A 224 -18.54 -6.22 8.65
CA GLY A 224 -18.03 -6.17 10.02
C GLY A 224 -17.72 -4.74 10.43
N ASN A 225 -16.48 -4.47 10.83
CA ASN A 225 -16.00 -3.11 11.15
C ASN A 225 -15.30 -2.44 9.97
N PHE A 226 -15.33 -2.99 8.76
CA PHE A 226 -14.70 -2.39 7.59
C PHE A 226 -15.71 -1.62 6.74
N TYR A 227 -15.45 -0.34 6.53
CA TYR A 227 -16.32 0.59 5.80
C TYR A 227 -15.75 0.85 4.42
N ARG A 228 -16.62 0.69 3.41
CA ARG A 228 -16.26 0.88 2.00
C ARG A 228 -15.95 2.34 1.73
N GLN A 229 -14.83 2.57 1.05
CA GLN A 229 -14.39 3.89 0.57
C GLN A 229 -14.32 3.88 -0.96
N SER A 230 -13.43 4.67 -1.56
CA SER A 230 -13.31 4.73 -3.02
C SER A 230 -12.53 3.54 -3.59
N CYS A 231 -12.88 3.16 -4.82
CA CYS A 231 -11.94 2.44 -5.67
C CYS A 231 -11.03 3.44 -6.39
N PHE A 232 -9.72 3.28 -6.22
CA PHE A 232 -8.74 4.14 -6.88
C PHE A 232 -7.92 3.31 -7.88
N PRO A 233 -7.74 3.76 -9.15
CA PRO A 233 -6.97 3.02 -10.15
C PRO A 233 -5.57 2.67 -9.63
N GLN A 234 -5.10 1.46 -9.93
CA GLN A 234 -3.81 0.89 -9.48
C GLN A 234 -3.69 0.63 -7.97
N MET A 235 -4.64 1.10 -7.16
CA MET A 235 -4.74 0.75 -5.74
C MET A 235 -5.79 -0.33 -5.51
N GLY A 236 -7.00 -0.15 -6.04
CA GLY A 236 -8.14 -1.04 -5.84
C GLY A 236 -9.24 -0.42 -4.98
N GLN A 237 -10.24 -1.25 -4.64
CA GLN A 237 -11.36 -0.88 -3.78
C GLN A 237 -10.93 -0.92 -2.32
N HIS A 238 -10.98 0.22 -1.64
CA HIS A 238 -10.59 0.34 -0.24
C HIS A 238 -11.74 0.05 0.71
N TYR A 239 -11.44 -0.63 1.81
CA TYR A 239 -12.32 -0.79 2.96
C TYR A 239 -11.52 -0.49 4.24
N PHE A 240 -11.80 0.64 4.89
CA PHE A 240 -11.09 1.11 6.08
C PHE A 240 -11.74 0.59 7.36
N TYR A 241 -10.93 0.23 8.35
CA TYR A 241 -11.41 -0.21 9.65
C TYR A 241 -12.01 0.96 10.45
N ASP A 242 -13.26 0.79 10.87
CA ASP A 242 -14.00 1.65 11.80
C ASP A 242 -13.98 3.14 11.42
N MET A 243 -14.05 3.43 10.11
CA MET A 243 -14.03 4.79 9.57
C MET A 243 -15.33 5.12 8.83
N TYR A 244 -16.12 6.01 9.42
CA TYR A 244 -17.43 6.41 8.94
C TYR A 244 -17.64 7.92 9.06
N ASP A 245 -18.58 8.47 8.29
CA ASP A 245 -18.74 9.91 8.02
C ASP A 245 -19.09 10.77 9.24
N ASN A 246 -19.88 10.23 10.17
CA ASN A 246 -20.33 10.95 11.37
C ASN A 246 -19.47 10.73 12.62
N MET A 247 -18.29 10.11 12.49
CA MET A 247 -17.30 10.01 13.57
C MET A 247 -16.80 11.41 13.94
N THR A 248 -16.85 11.75 15.23
CA THR A 248 -16.45 13.09 15.71
C THR A 248 -15.07 13.13 16.35
N ASP A 249 -14.57 11.98 16.80
CA ASP A 249 -13.25 11.83 17.41
C ASP A 249 -12.43 10.81 16.62
N CYS A 250 -11.29 11.25 16.08
CA CYS A 250 -10.34 10.43 15.32
C CYS A 250 -9.07 10.11 16.12
N SER A 251 -9.02 10.45 17.42
CA SER A 251 -7.81 10.30 18.25
C SER A 251 -7.33 8.85 18.38
N GLN A 252 -8.25 7.90 18.25
CA GLN A 252 -8.01 6.46 18.29
C GLN A 252 -8.41 5.74 16.99
N HIS A 253 -8.49 6.48 15.88
CA HIS A 253 -8.75 5.89 14.57
C HIS A 253 -7.65 4.88 14.20
N VAL A 254 -8.02 3.74 13.62
CA VAL A 254 -7.05 2.74 13.15
C VAL A 254 -7.03 2.82 11.63
N PRO A 255 -6.05 3.47 11.01
CA PRO A 255 -6.06 3.66 9.57
C PRO A 255 -5.52 2.44 8.83
N PHE A 256 -6.06 1.25 9.14
CA PHE A 256 -5.80 -0.01 8.46
C PHE A 256 -6.94 -0.29 7.47
N PHE A 257 -6.61 -0.80 6.28
CA PHE A 257 -7.61 -1.06 5.25
C PHE A 257 -7.31 -2.30 4.41
N GLY A 258 -8.37 -2.95 3.96
CA GLY A 258 -8.32 -3.99 2.93
C GLY A 258 -8.42 -3.42 1.53
N ILE A 259 -7.80 -4.08 0.57
CA ILE A 259 -7.81 -3.73 -0.85
C ILE A 259 -8.43 -4.86 -1.66
N TYR A 260 -9.38 -4.53 -2.52
CA TYR A 260 -10.12 -5.50 -3.31
C TYR A 260 -10.12 -5.19 -4.80
N HIS A 261 -10.06 -6.24 -5.61
CA HIS A 261 -10.17 -6.16 -7.06
C HIS A 261 -10.81 -7.43 -7.61
N ASN A 262 -11.76 -7.29 -8.54
CA ASN A 262 -12.48 -8.40 -9.17
C ASN A 262 -13.08 -9.42 -8.18
N GLY A 263 -13.63 -8.93 -7.06
CA GLY A 263 -14.27 -9.78 -6.06
C GLY A 263 -13.33 -10.42 -5.04
N GLU A 264 -12.03 -10.15 -5.08
CA GLU A 264 -11.02 -10.80 -4.23
C GLU A 264 -10.20 -9.78 -3.45
N ASN A 265 -9.72 -10.18 -2.27
CA ASN A 265 -8.74 -9.41 -1.51
C ASN A 265 -7.37 -9.53 -2.18
N VAL A 266 -6.90 -8.43 -2.77
CA VAL A 266 -5.63 -8.36 -3.51
C VAL A 266 -4.54 -7.62 -2.76
N GLY A 267 -4.82 -7.16 -1.54
CA GLY A 267 -3.86 -6.47 -0.71
C GLY A 267 -4.47 -5.90 0.58
N PHE A 268 -3.64 -5.17 1.29
CA PHE A 268 -4.03 -4.32 2.41
C PHE A 268 -3.18 -3.07 2.41
N GLY A 269 -3.51 -2.12 3.27
CA GLY A 269 -2.60 -1.04 3.56
C GLY A 269 -2.89 -0.37 4.89
N ILE A 270 -2.09 0.65 5.13
CA ILE A 270 -2.08 1.47 6.33
C ILE A 270 -1.91 2.93 5.93
N ALA A 271 -2.52 3.88 6.63
CA ALA A 271 -2.43 5.30 6.33
C ALA A 271 -2.31 6.14 7.62
N ASN A 272 -1.11 6.20 8.18
CA ASN A 272 -0.87 6.75 9.51
C ASN A 272 -0.44 8.22 9.50
N TYR A 273 -0.65 8.91 10.63
CA TYR A 273 -0.43 10.35 10.75
C TYR A 273 1.01 10.66 11.13
N GLY A 274 1.62 11.63 10.46
CA GLY A 274 3.01 12.02 10.70
C GLY A 274 3.75 12.25 9.39
N LYS A 275 5.08 12.12 9.44
CA LYS A 275 5.98 12.40 8.32
C LYS A 275 6.95 11.25 8.14
N ALA A 276 6.74 10.47 7.07
CA ALA A 276 7.64 9.38 6.74
C ALA A 276 9.08 9.87 6.52
N SER A 277 10.03 9.16 7.12
CA SER A 277 11.45 9.22 6.78
C SER A 277 11.88 7.98 5.97
N THR A 278 13.08 8.06 5.40
CA THR A 278 13.74 6.97 4.68
C THR A 278 15.08 6.68 5.35
N ALA A 279 15.44 5.40 5.50
CA ALA A 279 16.77 5.04 6.00
C ALA A 279 17.86 5.48 5.01
N GLU A 280 19.07 5.75 5.53
CA GLU A 280 20.21 6.09 4.68
C GLU A 280 20.54 4.90 3.77
N ASN A 281 20.58 5.12 2.44
CA ASN A 281 20.68 4.06 1.41
C ASN A 281 19.55 3.00 1.47
N GLY A 282 18.51 3.26 2.26
CA GLY A 282 17.36 2.39 2.42
C GLY A 282 16.37 2.51 1.28
N ARG A 283 15.32 1.70 1.36
CA ARG A 283 14.20 1.77 0.44
C ARG A 283 13.24 2.84 0.95
N ASP A 284 12.79 3.71 0.07
CA ASP A 284 11.73 4.66 0.40
C ASP A 284 10.42 3.86 0.48
N TRP A 285 10.04 3.38 1.67
CA TRP A 285 8.89 2.48 1.84
C TRP A 285 7.55 3.18 1.75
N TYR A 286 7.44 4.35 2.38
CA TYR A 286 6.15 4.99 2.58
C TYR A 286 5.76 5.91 1.42
N GLU A 287 4.46 6.10 1.29
CA GLU A 287 3.83 7.02 0.36
C GLU A 287 3.42 8.27 1.12
N THR A 288 3.80 9.45 0.64
CA THR A 288 3.26 10.70 1.21
C THR A 288 1.93 11.02 0.55
N VAL A 289 0.85 11.07 1.33
CA VAL A 289 -0.50 11.25 0.81
C VAL A 289 -0.99 12.66 1.09
N PRO A 290 -1.09 13.55 0.08
CA PRO A 290 -1.62 14.89 0.29
C PRO A 290 -3.12 14.82 0.62
N LEU A 291 -3.63 15.84 1.32
CA LEU A 291 -5.05 15.90 1.69
C LEU A 291 -5.99 15.69 0.49
N LEU A 292 -5.65 16.20 -0.69
CA LEU A 292 -6.44 15.96 -1.90
C LEU A 292 -6.56 14.45 -2.21
N GLY A 293 -5.47 13.69 -2.10
CA GLY A 293 -5.45 12.24 -2.28
C GLY A 293 -6.31 11.54 -1.23
N VAL A 294 -6.21 11.96 0.03
CA VAL A 294 -7.08 11.51 1.13
C VAL A 294 -8.56 11.69 0.75
N LYS A 295 -8.93 12.86 0.18
CA LYS A 295 -10.33 13.12 -0.20
C LYS A 295 -10.84 12.21 -1.31
N MET A 296 -9.97 11.84 -2.25
CA MET A 296 -10.32 10.99 -3.38
C MET A 296 -10.40 9.51 -2.99
N ILE A 297 -9.52 9.05 -2.09
CA ILE A 297 -9.44 7.65 -1.67
C ILE A 297 -10.48 7.34 -0.59
N MET A 298 -10.71 8.28 0.33
CA MET A 298 -11.60 8.14 1.49
C MET A 298 -12.76 9.15 1.43
N PRO A 299 -13.70 9.03 0.50
CA PRO A 299 -14.78 10.01 0.31
C PRO A 299 -15.74 10.09 1.51
N HIS A 300 -15.87 9.01 2.29
CA HIS A 300 -16.74 8.92 3.46
C HIS A 300 -15.97 9.06 4.79
N ARG A 301 -14.79 9.67 4.78
CA ARG A 301 -14.05 9.99 6.01
C ARG A 301 -14.72 11.11 6.79
N PRO A 302 -14.62 11.12 8.13
CA PRO A 302 -15.09 12.23 8.96
C PRO A 302 -14.16 13.45 8.86
N GLN A 303 -14.66 14.62 9.27
CA GLN A 303 -13.89 15.87 9.27
C GLN A 303 -12.63 15.78 10.16
N CYS A 304 -12.68 15.03 11.27
CA CYS A 304 -11.51 14.88 12.14
C CYS A 304 -10.32 14.20 11.44
N VAL A 305 -10.53 13.39 10.38
CA VAL A 305 -9.44 12.86 9.55
C VAL A 305 -8.79 13.99 8.75
N ASP A 306 -9.58 14.87 8.12
CA ASP A 306 -9.05 16.03 7.37
C ASP A 306 -8.18 16.93 8.27
N ASP A 307 -8.63 17.15 9.51
CA ASP A 307 -7.93 17.99 10.48
C ASP A 307 -6.59 17.35 10.90
N LEU A 308 -6.58 16.04 11.21
CA LEU A 308 -5.37 15.31 11.54
C LEU A 308 -4.37 15.29 10.39
N VAL A 309 -4.84 15.04 9.16
CA VAL A 309 -3.99 15.05 7.95
C VAL A 309 -3.37 16.43 7.73
N THR A 310 -4.19 17.48 7.83
CA THR A 310 -3.72 18.86 7.61
C THR A 310 -2.66 19.26 8.64
N LYS A 311 -2.83 18.83 9.88
CA LYS A 311 -1.95 19.19 10.99
C LYS A 311 -0.65 18.39 11.00
N ASN A 312 -0.75 17.08 10.78
CA ASN A 312 0.35 16.14 11.05
C ASN A 312 1.00 15.61 9.76
N GLY A 313 0.31 15.67 8.63
CA GLY A 313 0.63 14.88 7.45
C GLY A 313 0.04 13.47 7.54
N LEU A 314 0.09 12.76 6.41
CA LEU A 314 -0.34 11.38 6.29
C LEU A 314 0.66 10.64 5.41
N TYR A 315 1.07 9.47 5.86
CA TYR A 315 1.87 8.56 5.05
C TYR A 315 1.30 7.15 5.09
N SER A 316 1.49 6.43 3.99
CA SER A 316 0.80 5.18 3.70
C SER A 316 1.76 4.10 3.24
N LEU A 317 1.35 2.84 3.37
CA LEU A 317 1.97 1.72 2.69
C LEU A 317 0.89 0.79 2.19
N HIS A 318 0.84 0.60 0.87
CA HIS A 318 0.09 -0.48 0.26
C HIS A 318 0.95 -1.73 0.15
N VAL A 319 0.34 -2.90 0.41
CA VAL A 319 0.94 -4.21 0.18
C VAL A 319 -0.01 -5.03 -0.67
N TYR A 320 0.49 -5.54 -1.78
CA TYR A 320 -0.26 -6.23 -2.82
C TYR A 320 0.14 -7.70 -2.91
N PHE A 321 -0.84 -8.55 -3.19
CA PHE A 321 -0.69 -10.00 -3.30
C PHE A 321 -0.63 -10.51 -4.74
N VAL A 322 -0.75 -9.59 -5.69
CA VAL A 322 -0.83 -9.84 -7.13
C VAL A 322 0.44 -9.41 -7.84
N GLU A 323 0.75 -10.07 -8.96
CA GLU A 323 1.99 -9.84 -9.70
C GLU A 323 2.05 -8.46 -10.36
N PHE A 324 0.92 -7.96 -10.85
CA PHE A 324 0.83 -6.70 -11.60
C PHE A 324 -0.16 -5.73 -10.94
N PRO A 325 0.16 -5.16 -9.76
CA PRO A 325 -0.74 -4.26 -9.04
C PRO A 325 -1.08 -2.99 -9.81
N TYR A 326 -0.17 -2.51 -10.67
CA TYR A 326 -0.40 -1.36 -11.56
C TYR A 326 -1.46 -1.62 -12.66
N LEU A 327 -1.97 -2.85 -12.79
CA LEU A 327 -3.11 -3.17 -13.66
C LEU A 327 -4.45 -3.22 -12.93
N ILE A 328 -4.47 -3.02 -11.60
CA ILE A 328 -5.71 -2.98 -10.82
C ILE A 328 -6.59 -1.84 -11.34
N GLY A 329 -7.80 -2.17 -11.78
CA GLY A 329 -8.80 -1.24 -12.30
C GLY A 329 -10.03 -1.10 -11.40
N CYS A 330 -10.83 -0.06 -11.68
CA CYS A 330 -12.05 0.25 -10.93
C CYS A 330 -13.34 0.19 -11.76
N LEU A 331 -13.28 -0.27 -13.01
CA LEU A 331 -14.43 -0.27 -13.91
C LEU A 331 -15.56 -1.22 -13.45
N PHE A 332 -15.23 -2.26 -12.69
CA PHE A 332 -16.15 -3.34 -12.31
C PHE A 332 -16.32 -3.50 -10.78
N GLN A 333 -15.95 -2.48 -9.99
CA GLN A 333 -15.96 -2.51 -8.53
C GLN A 333 -17.18 -1.84 -7.89
#